data_AF-A0A4P7UMQ9-F1
#
_entry.id   AF-A0A4P7UMQ9-F1
#
_cell.length_a   1.000
_cell.length_b   1.000
_cell.length_c   1.000
_cell.angle_alpha   90.00
_cell.angle_beta   90.00
_cell.angle_gamma   90.00
#
_symmetry.space_group_name_H-M   'P 1'
#
loop_
_entity.id
_entity.type
_entity.pdbx_description
1 polymer ?
#
loop_
_entity_poly.entity_id
_entity_poly.type
_entity_poly.pdbx_seq_one_letter_code
_entity_poly.pdbx_strand_id
1 'polypeptide(L)'
;MNCEPELLALAKGFTDHEAAHIRHTDFNELKVANLDPVTFNLFNCLEDWRVEKKLSGIFPGCRKNLNWLIRRFFVERAQPRAGDDSPALAALDYVLLTGKAWDVDEVTPARQNAASIMEQHFPGLKEALDAILVKVYIHCPGTKAAVEYARQIAQGIRQWKPSQQLRMPHESTTQNKRIHGESLRKGNTNDKGLSIGDRKDQRFQHTN
;
A
#
# COMPACT_ATOMS: atom_id res chain seq x y z
N MET A 1 -24.53 -11.37 31.08
CA MET A 1 -24.43 -11.26 29.60
C MET A 1 -23.10 -11.85 29.19
N ASN A 2 -23.09 -12.95 28.42
CA ASN A 2 -21.86 -13.46 27.83
C ASN A 2 -21.62 -12.64 26.55
N CYS A 3 -20.70 -11.69 26.61
CA CYS A 3 -20.22 -11.04 25.39
C CYS A 3 -19.31 -12.03 24.66
N GLU A 4 -19.53 -12.24 23.36
CA GLU A 4 -18.64 -13.04 22.53
C GLU A 4 -17.19 -12.55 22.70
N PRO A 5 -16.21 -13.43 22.97
CA PRO A 5 -14.84 -13.02 23.32
C PRO A 5 -14.20 -12.05 22.31
N GLU A 6 -14.47 -12.25 21.02
CA GLU A 6 -13.98 -11.37 19.96
C GLU A 6 -14.63 -9.98 20.01
N LEU A 7 -15.95 -9.90 20.23
CA LEU A 7 -16.66 -8.62 20.35
C LEU A 7 -16.13 -7.82 21.55
N LEU A 8 -15.86 -8.50 22.67
CA LEU A 8 -15.27 -7.85 23.84
C LEU A 8 -13.86 -7.33 23.57
N ALA A 9 -13.03 -8.09 22.85
CA ALA A 9 -11.69 -7.68 22.48
C ALA A 9 -11.69 -6.49 21.51
N LEU A 10 -12.59 -6.49 20.52
CA LEU A 10 -12.82 -5.35 19.62
C LEU A 10 -13.26 -4.11 20.39
N ALA A 11 -14.29 -4.24 21.25
CA ALA A 11 -14.81 -3.13 22.04
C ALA A 11 -13.72 -2.50 22.92
N LYS A 12 -12.91 -3.33 23.59
CA LYS A 12 -11.77 -2.85 24.39
C LYS A 12 -10.71 -2.16 23.54
N GLY A 13 -10.27 -2.79 22.45
CA GLY A 13 -9.22 -2.24 21.58
C GLY A 13 -9.61 -0.89 20.97
N PHE A 14 -10.81 -0.80 20.39
CA PHE A 14 -11.31 0.47 19.83
C PHE A 14 -11.58 1.52 20.90
N THR A 15 -12.13 1.14 22.05
CA THR A 15 -12.32 2.10 23.16
C THR A 15 -10.97 2.65 23.63
N ASP A 16 -9.95 1.81 23.77
CA ASP A 16 -8.61 2.26 24.15
C ASP A 16 -8.00 3.20 23.09
N HIS A 17 -8.17 2.90 21.80
CA HIS A 17 -7.70 3.73 20.70
C HIS A 17 -8.37 5.12 20.71
N GLU A 18 -9.71 5.18 20.77
CA GLU A 18 -10.43 6.46 20.79
C GLU A 18 -10.16 7.24 22.08
N ALA A 19 -10.06 6.56 23.24
CA ALA A 19 -9.70 7.19 24.50
C ALA A 19 -8.29 7.79 24.46
N ALA A 20 -7.35 7.14 23.77
CA ALA A 20 -6.02 7.67 23.55
C ALA A 20 -6.08 8.98 22.74
N HIS A 21 -6.87 9.03 21.66
CA HIS A 21 -7.06 10.26 20.88
C HIS A 21 -7.68 11.38 21.70
N ILE A 22 -8.81 11.12 22.38
CA ILE A 22 -9.50 12.09 23.23
C ILE A 22 -8.54 12.72 24.25
N ARG A 23 -7.62 11.91 24.81
CA ARG A 23 -6.72 12.35 25.88
C ARG A 23 -5.46 13.04 25.38
N HIS A 24 -4.97 12.66 24.20
CA HIS A 24 -3.60 12.98 23.79
C HIS A 24 -3.47 13.66 22.44
N THR A 25 -4.53 13.74 21.63
CA THR A 25 -4.55 14.52 20.39
C THR A 25 -4.95 15.95 20.68
N ASP A 26 -4.14 16.92 20.27
CA ASP A 26 -4.55 18.32 20.24
C ASP A 26 -5.30 18.60 18.94
N PHE A 27 -6.62 18.53 19.01
CA PHE A 27 -7.50 18.77 17.87
C PHE A 27 -7.47 20.23 17.37
N ASN A 28 -7.09 21.20 18.20
CA ASN A 28 -6.93 22.58 17.77
C ASN A 28 -5.67 22.73 16.93
N GLU A 29 -4.55 22.14 17.36
CA GLU A 29 -3.32 22.09 16.54
C GLU A 29 -3.57 21.39 15.21
N LEU A 30 -4.26 20.24 15.22
CA LEU A 30 -4.61 19.51 14.01
C LEU A 30 -5.47 20.34 13.05
N LYS A 31 -6.47 21.05 13.60
CA LYS A 31 -7.34 21.93 12.81
C LYS A 31 -6.56 23.09 12.18
N VAL A 32 -5.69 23.73 12.96
CA VAL A 32 -4.82 24.82 12.47
C VAL A 32 -3.83 24.32 11.42
N ALA A 33 -3.36 23.07 11.54
CA ALA A 33 -2.42 22.48 10.60
C ALA A 33 -2.98 22.32 9.18
N ASN A 34 -4.31 22.21 9.03
CA ASN A 34 -5.04 22.16 7.76
C ASN A 34 -4.36 21.27 6.70
N LEU A 35 -4.19 19.99 7.05
CA LEU A 35 -3.46 19.04 6.23
C LEU A 35 -4.28 18.60 5.01
N ASP A 36 -3.61 18.45 3.86
CA ASP A 36 -4.22 17.78 2.70
C ASP A 36 -4.43 16.28 2.98
N PRO A 37 -5.30 15.58 2.22
CA PRO A 37 -5.69 14.20 2.54
C PRO A 37 -4.52 13.21 2.67
N VAL A 38 -3.46 13.35 1.87
CA VAL A 38 -2.30 12.45 1.92
C VAL A 38 -1.51 12.72 3.20
N THR A 39 -1.23 13.98 3.49
CA THR A 39 -0.51 14.36 4.72
C THR A 39 -1.32 14.02 5.97
N PHE A 40 -2.65 14.14 5.92
CA PHE A 40 -3.54 13.75 7.02
C PHE A 40 -3.51 12.24 7.28
N ASN A 41 -3.51 11.41 6.24
CA ASN A 41 -3.38 9.96 6.39
C ASN A 41 -2.05 9.56 7.05
N LEU A 42 -0.95 10.19 6.62
CA LEU A 42 0.37 10.01 7.23
C LEU A 42 0.37 10.47 8.69
N PHE A 43 -0.24 11.62 8.98
CA PHE A 43 -0.41 12.09 10.35
C PHE A 43 -1.13 11.07 11.22
N ASN A 44 -2.26 10.50 10.77
CA ASN A 44 -2.98 9.48 11.53
C ASN A 44 -2.08 8.27 11.84
N CYS A 45 -1.29 7.79 10.88
CA CYS A 45 -0.37 6.67 11.11
C CYS A 45 0.61 6.95 12.26
N LEU A 46 1.15 8.17 12.35
CA LEU A 46 2.09 8.56 13.41
C LEU A 46 1.37 8.87 14.74
N GLU A 47 0.22 9.55 14.65
CA GLU A 47 -0.56 10.00 15.80
C GLU A 47 -1.14 8.80 16.55
N ASP A 48 -1.71 7.82 15.85
CA ASP A 48 -2.20 6.56 16.42
C ASP A 48 -1.16 5.94 17.36
N TRP A 49 0.03 5.65 16.84
CA TRP A 49 1.09 5.04 17.64
C TRP A 49 1.48 5.93 18.83
N ARG A 50 1.59 7.24 18.62
CA ARG A 50 1.99 8.19 19.67
C ARG A 50 0.97 8.21 20.81
N VAL A 51 -0.33 8.30 20.49
CA VAL A 51 -1.38 8.36 21.51
C VAL A 51 -1.56 7.01 22.20
N GLU A 52 -1.49 5.90 21.44
CA GLU A 52 -1.53 4.53 21.95
C GLU A 52 -0.39 4.25 22.93
N LYS A 53 0.84 4.70 22.60
CA LYS A 53 2.03 4.60 23.47
C LYS A 53 1.85 5.43 24.74
N LYS A 54 1.33 6.66 24.65
CA LYS A 54 1.07 7.50 25.83
C LYS A 54 0.02 6.89 26.75
N LEU A 55 -1.11 6.44 26.20
CA LEU A 55 -2.17 5.83 26.98
C LEU A 55 -1.68 4.54 27.66
N SER A 56 -0.97 3.69 26.91
CA SER A 56 -0.38 2.44 27.43
C SER A 56 0.66 2.66 28.52
N GLY A 57 1.36 3.80 28.50
CA GLY A 57 2.28 4.18 29.57
C GLY A 57 1.59 4.52 30.90
N ILE A 58 0.31 4.92 30.85
CA ILE A 58 -0.52 5.19 32.04
C ILE A 58 -1.30 3.94 32.44
N PHE A 59 -1.83 3.21 31.45
CA PHE A 59 -2.67 2.03 31.63
C PHE A 59 -2.08 0.84 30.85
N PRO A 60 -1.18 0.04 31.47
CA PRO A 60 -0.49 -1.05 30.78
C PRO A 60 -1.42 -2.13 30.18
N GLY A 61 -2.66 -2.23 30.69
CA GLY A 61 -3.69 -3.10 30.14
C GLY A 61 -4.10 -2.73 28.71
N CYS A 62 -4.09 -1.43 28.36
CA CYS A 62 -4.44 -0.96 27.02
C CYS A 62 -3.48 -1.51 25.96
N ARG A 63 -2.18 -1.63 26.28
CA ARG A 63 -1.19 -2.21 25.37
C ARG A 63 -1.58 -3.62 24.90
N LYS A 64 -2.16 -4.43 25.79
CA LYS A 64 -2.59 -5.80 25.42
C LYS A 64 -3.76 -5.76 24.43
N ASN A 65 -4.75 -4.90 24.66
CA ASN A 65 -5.91 -4.78 23.79
C ASN A 65 -5.54 -4.19 22.42
N LEU A 66 -4.68 -3.16 22.41
CA LEU A 66 -4.18 -2.51 21.19
C LEU A 66 -3.33 -3.49 20.36
N ASN A 67 -2.41 -4.22 21.00
CA ASN A 67 -1.59 -5.21 20.28
C ASN A 67 -2.45 -6.37 19.76
N TRP A 68 -3.53 -6.75 20.45
CA TRP A 68 -4.49 -7.71 19.93
C TRP A 68 -5.20 -7.15 18.68
N LEU A 69 -5.62 -5.88 18.70
CA LEU A 69 -6.27 -5.22 17.56
C LEU A 69 -5.33 -5.18 16.34
N ILE A 70 -4.05 -4.84 16.57
CA ILE A 70 -3.02 -4.83 15.51
C ILE A 70 -2.89 -6.23 14.90
N ARG A 71 -2.73 -7.28 15.71
CA ARG A 71 -2.66 -8.68 15.19
C ARG A 71 -3.91 -9.05 14.40
N ARG A 72 -5.09 -8.70 14.91
CA ARG A 72 -6.35 -9.06 14.27
C ARG A 72 -6.46 -8.50 12.85
N PHE A 73 -6.10 -7.23 12.64
CA PHE A 73 -6.29 -6.56 11.35
C PHE A 73 -5.08 -6.60 10.42
N PHE A 74 -3.87 -6.62 10.96
CA PHE A 74 -2.63 -6.52 10.16
C PHE A 74 -1.90 -7.86 10.00
N VAL A 75 -2.36 -8.92 10.67
CA VAL A 75 -1.78 -10.27 10.57
C VAL A 75 -2.86 -11.28 10.21
N GLU A 76 -3.86 -11.48 11.06
CA GLU A 76 -4.85 -12.55 10.90
C GLU A 76 -5.86 -12.28 9.79
N ARG A 77 -6.31 -11.03 9.67
CA ARG A 77 -7.26 -10.57 8.65
C ARG A 77 -6.63 -9.58 7.68
N ALA A 78 -5.31 -9.64 7.50
CA ALA A 78 -4.65 -8.88 6.45
C ALA A 78 -5.23 -9.34 5.10
N GLN A 79 -6.05 -8.49 4.49
CA GLN A 79 -6.60 -8.72 3.17
C GLN A 79 -5.86 -7.84 2.16
N PRO A 80 -5.63 -8.34 0.94
CA PRO A 80 -5.18 -7.49 -0.12
C PRO A 80 -6.18 -6.35 -0.36
N ARG A 81 -5.73 -5.10 -0.40
CA ARG A 81 -6.59 -3.97 -0.76
C ARG A 81 -6.62 -3.82 -2.28
N ALA A 82 -7.70 -3.25 -2.78
CA ALA A 82 -7.79 -2.92 -4.20
C ALA A 82 -6.68 -1.92 -4.55
N GLY A 83 -5.80 -2.30 -5.48
CA GLY A 83 -4.66 -1.48 -5.87
C GLY A 83 -3.43 -1.60 -4.97
N ASP A 84 -3.24 -2.72 -4.26
CA ASP A 84 -2.03 -3.01 -3.47
C ASP A 84 -0.72 -2.88 -4.25
N ASP A 85 -0.75 -3.07 -5.57
CA ASP A 85 0.41 -2.87 -6.44
C ASP A 85 0.67 -1.39 -6.76
N SER A 86 -0.16 -0.46 -6.26
CA SER A 86 0.02 0.97 -6.46
C SER A 86 1.22 1.47 -5.65
N PRO A 87 2.25 2.02 -6.30
CA PRO A 87 3.45 2.51 -5.61
C PRO A 87 3.14 3.60 -4.57
N ALA A 88 2.10 4.40 -4.82
CA ALA A 88 1.64 5.43 -3.89
C ALA A 88 0.96 4.83 -2.65
N LEU A 89 0.18 3.76 -2.82
CA LEU A 89 -0.46 3.07 -1.69
C LEU A 89 0.59 2.33 -0.86
N ALA A 90 1.55 1.66 -1.52
CA ALA A 90 2.67 1.00 -0.87
C ALA A 90 3.49 1.95 0.03
N ALA A 91 3.68 3.21 -0.37
CA ALA A 91 4.36 4.20 0.47
C ALA A 91 3.57 4.57 1.74
N LEU A 92 2.24 4.71 1.63
CA LEU A 92 1.38 4.95 2.79
C LEU A 92 1.34 3.74 3.73
N ASP A 93 1.19 2.54 3.16
CA ASP A 93 1.17 1.29 3.92
C ASP A 93 2.52 1.02 4.59
N TYR A 94 3.64 1.37 3.95
CA TYR A 94 4.95 1.25 4.58
C TYR A 94 5.04 2.07 5.88
N VAL A 95 4.53 3.31 5.87
CA VAL A 95 4.52 4.19 7.05
C VAL A 95 3.60 3.61 8.14
N LEU A 96 2.37 3.22 7.78
CA LEU A 96 1.41 2.62 8.70
C LEU A 96 1.97 1.35 9.37
N LEU A 97 2.46 0.41 8.54
CA LEU A 97 2.97 -0.88 8.98
C LEU A 97 4.26 -0.74 9.77
N THR A 98 5.09 0.27 9.49
CA THR A 98 6.26 0.59 10.32
C THR A 98 5.82 1.00 11.73
N GLY A 99 4.81 1.87 11.84
CA GLY A 99 4.26 2.28 13.13
C GLY A 99 3.72 1.10 13.94
N LYS A 100 2.97 0.20 13.29
CA LYS A 100 2.42 -0.99 13.96
C LYS A 100 3.49 -2.03 14.31
N ALA A 101 4.53 -2.18 13.49
CA ALA A 101 5.66 -3.07 13.74
C ALA A 101 6.55 -2.64 14.92
N TRP A 102 6.44 -1.41 15.42
CA TRP A 102 7.14 -1.00 16.64
C TRP A 102 6.61 -1.69 17.91
N ASP A 103 5.36 -2.18 17.89
CA ASP A 103 4.72 -2.82 19.03
C ASP A 103 4.35 -4.30 18.80
N VAL A 104 4.27 -4.73 17.53
CA VAL A 104 3.87 -6.08 17.10
C VAL A 104 4.77 -6.53 15.95
N ASP A 105 5.82 -7.29 16.26
CA ASP A 105 6.83 -7.76 15.29
C ASP A 105 6.22 -8.60 14.15
N GLU A 106 5.09 -9.26 14.40
CA GLU A 106 4.36 -10.08 13.43
C GLU A 106 3.87 -9.30 12.20
N VAL A 107 3.85 -7.96 12.26
CA VAL A 107 3.52 -7.07 11.13
C VAL A 107 4.69 -6.93 10.14
N THR A 108 5.91 -7.30 10.53
CA THR A 108 7.14 -7.11 9.74
C THR A 108 7.07 -7.68 8.30
N PRO A 109 6.51 -8.87 8.04
CA PRO A 109 6.39 -9.39 6.67
C PRO A 109 5.55 -8.50 5.76
N ALA A 110 4.42 -7.97 6.25
CA ALA A 110 3.58 -7.04 5.49
C ALA A 110 4.33 -5.73 5.23
N ARG A 111 5.05 -5.21 6.22
CA ARG A 111 5.91 -4.02 6.07
C ARG A 111 6.98 -4.23 4.98
N GLN A 112 7.64 -5.39 4.97
CA GLN A 112 8.66 -5.74 3.97
C GLN A 112 8.06 -5.86 2.57
N ASN A 113 6.85 -6.39 2.43
CA ASN A 113 6.14 -6.43 1.15
C ASN A 113 5.86 -5.02 0.61
N ALA A 114 5.30 -4.13 1.44
CA ALA A 114 5.07 -2.73 1.07
C ALA A 114 6.38 -2.01 0.69
N ALA A 115 7.47 -2.29 1.43
CA ALA A 115 8.79 -1.77 1.11
C ALA A 115 9.30 -2.23 -0.26
N SER A 116 9.11 -3.51 -0.59
CA SER A 116 9.52 -4.10 -1.87
C SER A 116 8.80 -3.45 -3.05
N ILE A 117 7.47 -3.31 -2.96
CA ILE A 117 6.66 -2.65 -4.00
C ILE A 117 7.09 -1.18 -4.15
N MET A 118 7.28 -0.48 -3.04
CA MET A 118 7.72 0.91 -3.05
C MET A 118 9.10 1.09 -3.70
N GLU A 119 10.09 0.26 -3.33
CA GLU A 119 11.46 0.35 -3.84
C GLU A 119 11.58 -0.01 -5.33
N GLN A 120 10.74 -0.91 -5.84
CA GLN A 120 10.70 -1.23 -7.27
C GLN A 120 10.40 0.00 -8.14
N HIS A 121 9.60 0.93 -7.63
CA HIS A 121 9.16 2.12 -8.37
C HIS A 121 9.89 3.40 -7.97
N PHE A 122 10.34 3.49 -6.72
CA PHE A 122 11.01 4.65 -6.13
C PHE A 122 12.26 4.22 -5.34
N PRO A 123 13.37 3.83 -6.03
CA PRO A 123 14.57 3.36 -5.35
C PRO A 123 15.15 4.42 -4.41
N GLY A 124 15.38 4.06 -3.14
CA GLY A 124 15.92 4.98 -2.13
C GLY A 124 14.87 5.76 -1.32
N LEU A 125 13.58 5.63 -1.66
CA LEU A 125 12.51 6.25 -0.88
C LEU A 125 12.40 5.61 0.50
N LYS A 126 12.62 4.29 0.62
CA LYS A 126 12.58 3.59 1.90
C LYS A 126 13.56 4.18 2.91
N GLU A 127 14.82 4.39 2.51
CA GLU A 127 15.85 4.94 3.38
C GLU A 127 15.51 6.38 3.82
N ALA A 128 14.94 7.17 2.90
CA ALA A 128 14.48 8.52 3.22
C ALA A 128 13.32 8.50 4.25
N LEU A 129 12.38 7.58 4.11
CA LEU A 129 11.29 7.40 5.08
C LEU A 129 11.80 6.89 6.43
N ASP A 130 12.69 5.90 6.43
CA ASP A 130 13.28 5.34 7.65
C ASP A 130 14.03 6.40 8.46
N ALA A 131 14.76 7.29 7.79
CA ALA A 131 15.47 8.39 8.44
C ALA A 131 14.52 9.36 9.18
N ILE A 132 13.26 9.47 8.75
CA ILE A 132 12.23 10.26 9.43
C ILE A 132 11.54 9.42 10.51
N LEU A 133 11.16 8.18 10.19
CA LEU A 133 10.46 7.28 11.11
C LEU A 133 11.27 6.94 12.36
N VAL A 134 12.59 6.81 12.25
CA VAL A 134 13.48 6.67 13.42
C VAL A 134 13.38 7.89 14.35
N LYS A 135 13.28 9.10 13.79
CA LYS A 135 13.10 10.32 14.60
C LYS A 135 11.74 10.33 15.29
N VAL A 136 10.67 9.90 14.60
CA VAL A 136 9.34 9.73 15.22
C VAL A 136 9.41 8.76 16.40
N TYR A 137 10.07 7.61 16.22
CA TYR A 137 10.20 6.59 17.25
C TYR A 137 10.93 7.10 18.50
N ILE A 138 12.02 7.86 18.28
CA ILE A 138 12.85 8.42 19.36
C ILE A 138 12.15 9.60 20.04
N HIS A 139 11.53 10.51 19.28
CA HIS A 139 11.02 11.77 19.80
C HIS A 139 9.80 12.30 19.02
N CYS A 140 8.60 11.92 19.45
CA CYS A 140 7.35 12.51 18.98
C CYS A 140 6.50 12.96 20.20
N PRO A 141 6.79 14.13 20.81
CA PRO A 141 6.23 14.50 22.10
C PRO A 141 4.76 14.92 22.06
N GLY A 142 4.20 15.29 20.91
CA GLY A 142 2.83 15.78 20.80
C GLY A 142 2.33 15.90 19.36
N THR A 143 1.08 16.36 19.21
CA THR A 143 0.36 16.45 17.94
C THR A 143 1.10 17.34 16.93
N LYS A 144 1.59 18.52 17.34
CA LYS A 144 2.44 19.36 16.48
C LYS A 144 3.64 18.63 15.88
N ALA A 145 4.35 17.84 16.68
CA ALA A 145 5.51 17.07 16.20
C ALA A 145 5.06 15.98 15.21
N ALA A 146 3.96 15.27 15.49
CA ALA A 146 3.38 14.30 14.57
C ALA A 146 2.99 14.95 13.23
N VAL A 147 2.40 16.14 13.27
CA VAL A 147 2.09 16.96 12.08
C VAL A 147 3.35 17.32 11.30
N GLU A 148 4.41 17.76 11.98
CA GLU A 148 5.69 18.13 11.34
C GLU A 148 6.37 16.93 10.67
N TYR A 149 6.35 15.75 11.31
CA TYR A 149 6.86 14.52 10.70
C TYR A 149 6.01 14.06 9.53
N ALA A 150 4.68 14.13 9.63
CA ALA A 150 3.80 13.79 8.52
C ALA A 150 4.07 14.67 7.28
N ARG A 151 4.32 15.98 7.49
CA ARG A 151 4.73 16.89 6.40
C ARG A 151 6.08 16.51 5.80
N GLN A 152 7.07 16.16 6.62
CA GLN A 152 8.37 15.70 6.13
C GLN A 152 8.24 14.43 5.29
N ILE A 153 7.44 13.46 5.74
CA ILE A 153 7.17 12.22 4.99
C ILE A 153 6.45 12.54 3.67
N ALA A 154 5.39 13.36 3.72
CA ALA A 154 4.63 13.74 2.52
C ALA A 154 5.52 14.48 1.50
N GLN A 155 6.37 15.39 1.97
CA GLN A 155 7.35 16.06 1.12
C GLN A 155 8.36 15.07 0.54
N GLY A 156 8.86 14.14 1.36
CA GLY A 156 9.72 13.05 0.94
C GLY A 156 9.10 12.30 -0.22
N ILE A 157 7.89 11.77 -0.06
CA ILE A 157 7.16 11.03 -1.11
C ILE A 157 6.96 11.87 -2.39
N ARG A 158 6.55 13.14 -2.26
CA ARG A 158 6.27 14.02 -3.41
C ARG A 158 7.49 14.39 -4.25
N GLN A 159 8.68 14.35 -3.65
CA GLN A 159 9.92 14.65 -4.37
C GLN A 159 10.32 13.54 -5.33
N TRP A 160 9.79 12.33 -5.16
CA TRP A 160 10.07 11.20 -6.05
C TRP A 160 9.17 11.23 -7.28
N LYS A 161 9.82 11.16 -8.44
CA LYS A 161 9.15 10.89 -9.71
C LYS A 161 9.33 9.41 -10.03
N PRO A 162 8.30 8.71 -10.55
CA PRO A 162 8.45 7.33 -10.97
C PRO A 162 9.63 7.22 -11.95
N SER A 163 10.53 6.27 -11.71
CA SER A 163 11.65 6.00 -12.61
C SER A 163 11.14 5.78 -14.05
N GLN A 164 11.77 6.44 -15.03
CA GLN A 164 11.38 6.35 -16.46
C GLN A 164 11.57 4.94 -17.08
N GLN A 165 12.05 3.95 -16.31
CA GLN A 165 12.44 2.62 -16.80
C GLN A 165 11.29 1.74 -17.34
N LEU A 166 10.03 2.15 -17.22
CA LEU A 166 8.88 1.41 -17.77
C LEU A 166 8.39 1.90 -19.15
N ARG A 167 9.08 2.83 -19.82
CA ARG A 167 8.78 3.17 -21.23
C ARG A 167 9.79 2.54 -22.16
N MET A 168 9.66 1.23 -22.40
CA MET A 168 10.21 0.62 -23.62
C MET A 168 9.21 0.88 -24.75
N PRO A 169 9.58 1.62 -25.82
CA PRO A 169 8.77 1.66 -27.03
C PRO A 169 8.84 0.27 -27.68
N HIS A 170 7.68 -0.36 -27.86
CA HIS A 170 7.59 -1.55 -28.69
C HIS A 170 7.82 -1.10 -30.14
N GLU A 171 9.05 -1.25 -30.65
CA GLU A 171 9.32 -1.11 -32.08
C GLU A 171 8.57 -2.23 -32.81
N SER A 172 7.50 -1.84 -33.50
CA SER A 172 6.82 -2.67 -34.48
C SER A 172 7.69 -2.76 -35.73
N THR A 173 8.47 -3.84 -35.86
CA THR A 173 9.19 -4.17 -37.08
C THR A 173 8.20 -4.53 -38.19
N THR A 174 7.82 -3.52 -38.98
CA THR A 174 7.13 -3.72 -40.26
C THR A 174 8.21 -4.03 -41.31
N GLN A 175 8.49 -5.32 -41.53
CA GLN A 175 9.43 -5.73 -42.58
C GLN A 175 8.74 -5.71 -43.94
N ASN A 176 8.85 -4.57 -44.62
CA ASN A 176 8.42 -4.36 -46.00
C ASN A 176 9.46 -5.02 -46.93
N LYS A 177 9.12 -6.15 -47.57
CA LYS A 177 9.96 -6.81 -48.58
C LYS A 177 9.30 -6.67 -49.95
N ARG A 178 9.79 -5.73 -50.78
CA ARG A 178 9.49 -5.66 -52.22
C ARG A 178 10.71 -6.10 -53.05
N ILE A 179 10.62 -7.35 -53.53
CA ILE A 179 10.78 -7.86 -54.91
C ILE A 179 11.83 -7.24 -55.85
N HIS A 180 12.82 -8.07 -56.22
CA HIS A 180 13.22 -8.41 -57.62
C HIS A 180 14.19 -9.60 -57.52
N GLY A 181 14.18 -10.69 -58.28
CA GLY A 181 13.45 -11.12 -59.47
C GLY A 181 14.43 -12.01 -60.24
N GLU A 182 14.15 -13.30 -60.43
CA GLU A 182 14.58 -14.08 -61.60
C GLU A 182 14.03 -15.51 -61.59
N SER A 183 13.65 -15.94 -62.79
CA SER A 183 12.94 -17.17 -63.14
C SER A 183 13.88 -18.35 -63.27
N LEU A 184 13.51 -19.54 -62.77
CA LEU A 184 13.76 -20.79 -63.50
C LEU A 184 12.83 -21.93 -63.07
N ARG A 185 12.61 -22.83 -64.03
CA ARG A 185 11.56 -23.85 -64.20
C ARG A 185 11.66 -25.11 -63.31
N LYS A 186 10.49 -25.78 -63.26
CA LYS A 186 10.19 -27.24 -63.27
C LYS A 186 10.20 -28.01 -61.93
N GLY A 187 9.07 -28.70 -61.68
CA GLY A 187 9.00 -29.89 -60.81
C GLY A 187 7.59 -30.18 -60.29
N ASN A 188 6.83 -31.03 -61.01
CA ASN A 188 5.59 -31.68 -60.57
C ASN A 188 5.81 -32.53 -59.30
N THR A 189 4.83 -32.59 -58.39
CA THR A 189 3.90 -33.73 -58.16
C THR A 189 3.01 -33.53 -56.92
N ASN A 190 1.70 -33.81 -57.11
CA ASN A 190 0.73 -34.58 -56.28
C ASN A 190 0.85 -34.50 -54.73
N ASP A 191 -0.19 -34.46 -53.90
CA ASP A 191 -1.58 -34.93 -53.99
C ASP A 191 -2.30 -34.56 -52.67
N LYS A 192 -3.65 -34.50 -52.72
CA LYS A 192 -4.67 -34.61 -51.63
C LYS A 192 -4.57 -33.68 -50.41
N GLY A 193 -5.62 -33.02 -49.94
CA GLY A 193 -7.04 -33.05 -50.27
C GLY A 193 -7.85 -32.36 -49.16
N LEU A 194 -9.02 -31.82 -49.54
CA LEU A 194 -10.24 -31.58 -48.74
C LEU A 194 -10.11 -30.61 -47.54
N SER A 195 -10.48 -29.33 -47.62
CA SER A 195 -11.79 -28.70 -47.86
C SER A 195 -12.77 -28.71 -46.67
N ILE A 196 -13.36 -27.52 -46.44
CA ILE A 196 -14.59 -27.18 -45.68
C ILE A 196 -14.42 -27.14 -44.15
N GLY A 197 -14.83 -26.11 -43.39
CA GLY A 197 -15.51 -24.82 -43.65
C GLY A 197 -15.44 -24.06 -42.30
N ASP A 198 -15.05 -22.79 -42.26
CA ASP A 198 -15.82 -21.57 -42.55
C ASP A 198 -17.01 -21.29 -41.59
N ARG A 199 -16.84 -20.18 -40.86
CA ARG A 199 -17.83 -19.24 -40.26
C ARG A 199 -18.68 -19.72 -39.07
N LYS A 200 -18.54 -19.10 -37.89
CA LYS A 200 -18.83 -17.72 -37.44
C LYS A 200 -20.27 -17.55 -36.93
N ASP A 201 -20.29 -17.02 -35.70
CA ASP A 201 -21.10 -15.90 -35.21
C ASP A 201 -22.48 -16.13 -34.60
N GLN A 202 -22.69 -15.33 -33.54
CA GLN A 202 -23.95 -14.82 -32.95
C GLN A 202 -24.67 -15.77 -31.98
N ARG A 203 -25.26 -15.36 -30.84
CA ARG A 203 -25.60 -14.03 -30.28
C ARG A 203 -26.25 -14.20 -28.88
N PHE A 204 -26.35 -13.09 -28.16
CA PHE A 204 -27.35 -12.71 -27.11
C PHE A 204 -27.32 -13.46 -25.75
N GLN A 205 -27.05 -12.77 -24.64
CA GLN A 205 -27.98 -11.98 -23.79
C GLN A 205 -29.28 -12.72 -23.41
N HIS A 206 -29.47 -13.00 -22.12
CA HIS A 206 -30.59 -12.45 -21.32
C HIS A 206 -30.52 -12.90 -19.84
N THR A 207 -30.70 -11.92 -18.95
CA THR A 207 -31.50 -11.91 -17.69
C THR A 207 -31.61 -13.19 -16.86
N ASN A 208 -31.24 -13.14 -15.57
CA ASN A 208 -32.03 -12.56 -14.47
C ASN A 208 -31.13 -12.30 -13.25
#